data_AF-A0A960YZ00-F1
#
_entry.id   AF-A0A960YZ00-F1
#
_cell.length_a   1.000
_cell.length_b   1.000
_cell.length_c   1.000
_cell.angle_alpha   90.00
_cell.angle_beta   90.00
_cell.angle_gamma   90.00
#
_symmetry.space_group_name_H-M   'P 1'
#
loop_
_entity.id
_entity.type
_entity.pdbx_description
1 polymer ?
#
loop_
_entity_poly.entity_id
_entity_poly.type
_entity_poly.pdbx_seq_one_letter_code
_entity_poly.pdbx_strand_id
1 'polypeptide(L)' 'LEFLDILKASGVKLWVCKLAMDMFHYKKEDLYEDVDGILTVGGFYQQGQGAGTHMLFV' A
#
# COMPACT_ATOMS: atom_id res chain seq x y z
N LEU A 1 0.05 12.19 10.06
CA LEU A 1 -0.37 12.34 8.65
C LEU A 1 0.78 12.90 7.82
N GLU A 2 1.52 13.89 8.34
CA GLU A 2 2.72 14.50 7.69
C GLU A 2 3.69 13.52 7.00
N PHE A 3 4.07 12.41 7.63
CA PHE A 3 5.02 11.47 7.01
C PHE A 3 4.46 10.78 5.76
N LEU A 4 3.18 10.40 5.76
CA LEU A 4 2.54 9.79 4.57
C LEU A 4 2.38 10.82 3.45
N ASP A 5 2.09 12.08 3.81
CA ASP A 5 2.00 13.20 2.85
C ASP A 5 3.36 13.42 2.16
N ILE A 6 4.47 13.40 2.92
CA ILE A 6 5.84 13.52 2.38
C ILE A 6 6.16 12.35 1.43
N LEU A 7 5.80 11.12 1.80
CA LEU A 7 6.02 9.95 0.96
C LEU A 7 5.25 10.07 -0.36
N LYS A 8 3.98 10.49 -0.30
CA LYS A 8 3.15 10.71 -1.48
C LYS A 8 3.73 11.80 -2.37
N ALA A 9 4.13 12.94 -1.79
CA ALA A 9 4.78 14.04 -2.51
C ALA A 9 6.12 13.63 -3.15
N SER A 10 6.81 12.65 -2.56
CA SER A 10 8.05 12.08 -3.10
C SER A 10 7.82 11.03 -4.21
N GLY A 11 6.56 10.77 -4.59
CA GLY A 11 6.19 9.84 -5.66
C GLY A 11 6.02 8.39 -5.22
N VAL A 12 6.00 8.12 -3.91
CA VAL A 12 5.78 6.76 -3.38
C VAL A 12 4.33 6.34 -3.63
N LYS A 13 4.14 5.09 -4.07
CA LYS A 13 2.83 4.46 -4.20
C LYS A 13 2.44 3.79 -2.89
N LEU A 14 1.32 4.22 -2.31
CA LEU A 14 0.79 3.73 -1.04
C LEU A 14 -0.36 2.77 -1.32
N TRP A 15 -0.29 1.56 -0.74
CA TRP A 15 -1.27 0.52 -0.99
C TRP A 15 -1.79 -0.08 0.31
N VAL A 16 -3.02 -0.57 0.28
CA VAL A 16 -3.65 -1.27 1.41
C VAL A 16 -3.81 -2.74 1.08
N CYS A 17 -3.41 -3.61 2.01
CA CYS A 17 -3.61 -5.05 1.87
C CYS A 17 -5.11 -5.38 2.00
N LYS A 18 -5.70 -5.97 0.95
CA LYS A 18 -7.11 -6.35 0.91
C LYS A 18 -7.48 -7.30 2.04
N LEU A 19 -6.65 -8.32 2.28
CA LEU A 19 -6.91 -9.30 3.33
C LEU A 19 -6.90 -8.64 4.71
N ALA A 20 -5.93 -7.77 4.99
CA ALA A 20 -5.87 -7.08 6.28
C ALA A 20 -7.08 -6.14 6.46
N MET A 21 -7.44 -5.38 5.43
CA MET A 21 -8.62 -4.51 5.45
C MET A 21 -9.89 -5.30 5.80
N ASP A 22 -10.07 -6.48 5.18
CA ASP A 22 -11.23 -7.34 5.44
C ASP A 22 -11.21 -7.96 6.84
N MET A 23 -10.03 -8.40 7.32
CA MET A 23 -9.86 -8.99 8.66
C MET A 23 -10.19 -8.01 9.79
N PHE A 24 -9.84 -6.74 9.62
CA PHE A 24 -10.10 -5.70 10.60
C PHE A 24 -11.40 -4.93 10.34
N HIS A 25 -12.19 -5.36 9.35
CA HIS A 25 -13.47 -4.76 8.98
C HIS A 25 -13.38 -3.25 8.63
N TYR A 26 -12.23 -2.81 8.12
CA TYR A 26 -12.05 -1.43 7.67
C TYR A 26 -12.73 -1.18 6.33
N LYS A 27 -13.27 0.02 6.17
CA LYS A 27 -13.81 0.54 4.92
C LYS A 27 -12.84 1.54 4.30
N LYS A 28 -13.10 1.95 3.05
CA LYS A 28 -12.20 2.87 2.34
C LYS A 28 -12.12 4.22 3.05
N GLU A 29 -13.20 4.63 3.69
CA GLU A 29 -13.32 5.86 4.48
C GLU A 29 -12.47 5.84 5.76
N ASP A 30 -12.10 4.65 6.26
CA ASP A 30 -11.24 4.50 7.43
C ASP A 30 -9.74 4.56 7.08
N LEU A 31 -9.42 4.60 5.79
CA LEU A 31 -8.05 4.63 5.28
C LEU A 31 -7.56 6.07 5.10
N TYR A 32 -6.25 6.21 5.00
CA TYR A 32 -5.63 7.46 4.56
C TYR A 32 -6.12 7.81 3.14
N GLU A 33 -6.51 9.07 2.92
CA GLU A 33 -7.24 9.48 1.71
C GLU A 33 -6.44 9.30 0.40
N ASP A 34 -5.12 9.46 0.47
CA ASP A 34 -4.21 9.43 -0.68
C ASP A 34 -3.60 8.04 -0.97
N VAL A 35 -4.25 6.97 -0.50
CA VAL A 35 -3.88 5.60 -0.92
C VAL A 35 -4.12 5.41 -2.42
N ASP A 36 -3.14 4.85 -3.13
CA ASP A 36 -3.24 4.57 -4.57
C ASP A 36 -4.18 3.40 -4.87
N GLY A 37 -4.42 2.53 -3.90
CA GLY A 37 -5.42 1.50 -4.03
C GLY A 37 -5.32 0.38 -3.00
N ILE A 38 -6.14 -0.64 -3.22
CA ILE A 38 -6.19 -1.86 -2.43
C ILE A 38 -5.60 -2.98 -3.28
N LEU A 39 -4.65 -3.74 -2.73
CA LEU A 39 -3.99 -4.85 -3.42
C LEU A 39 -4.13 -6.16 -2.67
N THR A 40 -4.08 -7.26 -3.42
CA THR A 40 -3.96 -8.62 -2.87
C THR A 40 -2.50 -8.99 -2.71
N VAL A 41 -2.20 -10.05 -1.96
CA VAL A 41 -0.84 -10.59 -1.86
C VAL A 41 -0.23 -10.90 -3.23
N GLY A 42 -1.03 -11.42 -4.18
CA GLY A 42 -0.58 -11.65 -5.55
C GLY A 42 -0.23 -10.35 -6.28
N GLY A 43 -1.04 -9.30 -6.10
CA GLY A 43 -0.76 -7.97 -6.62
C GLY A 43 0.53 -7.36 -6.05
N PHE A 44 0.79 -7.55 -4.75
CA PHE A 44 2.05 -7.12 -4.13
C PHE A 44 3.27 -7.75 -4.79
N TYR A 45 3.27 -9.09 -4.93
CA TYR A 45 4.38 -9.78 -5.59
C TYR A 45 4.52 -9.41 -7.07
N GLN A 46 3.42 -9.11 -7.77
CA GLN A 46 3.46 -8.60 -9.14
C GLN A 46 4.14 -7.22 -9.24
N GLN A 47 3.88 -6.31 -8.29
CA GLN A 47 4.61 -5.04 -8.22
C GLN A 47 6.11 -5.26 -8.00
N GLY A 48 6.46 -6.32 -7.26
CA GLY A 48 7.84 -6.67 -6.94
C GLY A 48 8.66 -7.36 -8.04
N GLN A 49 8.09 -7.62 -9.23
CA GLN A 49 8.78 -8.39 -10.28
C GLN A 49 9.85 -7.62 -11.07
N GLY A 50 10.04 -6.33 -10.79
CA GLY A 50 11.05 -5.51 -11.46
C GLY A 50 12.48 -6.05 -11.20
N ALA A 51 13.33 -6.01 -12.21
CA ALA A 51 14.74 -6.38 -12.07
C ALA A 51 15.44 -5.49 -11.01
N GLY A 52 16.12 -6.10 -10.05
CA GLY A 52 16.77 -5.38 -8.95
C GLY A 52 15.81 -4.88 -7.85
N THR A 53 14.56 -5.34 -7.83
CA THR A 53 13.63 -5.00 -6.74
C THR A 53 14.07 -5.65 -5.43
N HIS A 54 14.10 -4.86 -4.37
CA HIS A 54 14.27 -5.37 -3.00
C HIS A 54 12.95 -5.27 -2.26
N MET A 55 12.52 -6.38 -1.66
CA MET A 55 11.34 -6.44 -0.80
C MET A 55 11.80 -6.46 0.66
N LEU A 56 11.38 -5.46 1.42
CA LEU A 56 11.65 -5.36 2.85
C LEU A 56 10.35 -5.60 3.62
N PHE A 57 10.43 -6.40 4.69
CA PHE A 57 9.34 -6.64 5.61
C PHE A 57 9.73 -6.03 6.96
N VAL A 58 8.90 -5.11 7.46
CA VAL A 58 9.09 -4.36 8.72
C VAL A 58 7.98 -4.67 9.70
#